data_AF-A0A103XTV7-F1
#
_entry.id   AF-A0A103XTV7-F1
#
_cell.length_a   1.000
_cell.length_b   1.000
_cell.length_c   1.000
_cell.angle_alpha   90.00
_cell.angle_beta   90.00
_cell.angle_gamma   90.00
#
_symmetry.space_group_name_H-M   'P 1'
#
loop_
_entity.id
_entity.type
_entity.pdbx_description
1 polymer ?
#
loop_
_entity_poly.entity_id
_entity_poly.type
_entity_poly.pdbx_seq_one_letter_code
_entity_poly.pdbx_strand_id
1 'polypeptide(L)'
;MAGISTAEATFPMSLEKPVTVVVARPAKKERDQEEEEEEVLVIEGIEIKRDEFVKFDVFINDEDEMPASGGGPEKAEFAGSFVNVPHKQRDGGGGMVIKTRLRLGISELLEGLEVGDDDEHVLVKLVPRCDDVHVTITGIKIEIE
;
A
#
# COMPACT_ATOMS: atom_id res chain seq x y z
N MET A 1 0.10 24.34 5.89
CA MET A 1 -1.15 23.62 5.58
C MET A 1 -0.95 22.93 4.24
N ALA A 2 -0.58 21.65 4.24
CA ALA A 2 -0.52 20.84 3.04
C ALA A 2 -1.56 19.74 3.24
N GLY A 3 -2.73 19.91 2.62
CA GLY A 3 -3.78 18.90 2.64
C GLY A 3 -3.30 17.65 1.91
N ILE A 4 -3.57 16.49 2.49
CA ILE A 4 -3.43 15.22 1.79
C ILE A 4 -4.55 15.20 0.74
N SER A 5 -4.15 15.12 -0.54
CA SER A 5 -5.08 15.10 -1.65
C SER A 5 -5.68 13.70 -1.75
N THR A 6 -6.93 13.53 -1.32
CA THR A 6 -7.76 12.37 -1.67
C THR A 6 -8.05 12.47 -3.17
N ALA A 7 -7.23 11.81 -3.99
CA ALA A 7 -7.35 11.84 -5.45
C ALA A 7 -7.71 10.43 -5.96
N GLU A 8 -8.51 10.36 -7.01
CA GLU A 8 -8.57 9.16 -7.84
C GLU A 8 -7.15 8.86 -8.33
N ALA A 9 -6.61 7.70 -7.96
CA ALA A 9 -5.20 7.42 -8.18
C ALA A 9 -4.87 7.44 -9.68
N THR A 10 -4.09 8.43 -10.08
CA THR A 10 -3.54 8.50 -11.43
C THR A 10 -2.24 7.72 -11.44
N PHE A 11 -2.26 6.54 -12.03
CA PHE A 11 -1.07 5.70 -12.17
C PHE A 11 -0.35 5.97 -13.50
N PRO A 12 0.99 5.87 -13.54
CA PRO A 12 1.88 5.60 -12.41
C PRO A 12 2.04 6.82 -11.49
N MET A 13 2.20 6.58 -10.18
CA MET A 13 2.37 7.63 -9.17
C MET A 13 3.72 7.56 -8.46
N SER A 14 4.27 8.71 -8.10
CA SER A 14 5.50 8.82 -7.30
C SER A 14 5.17 9.01 -5.82
N LEU A 15 5.78 8.22 -4.94
CA LEU A 15 5.53 8.26 -3.49
C LEU A 15 6.55 9.14 -2.75
N GLU A 16 6.51 10.45 -3.02
CA GLU A 16 7.36 11.44 -2.33
C GLU A 16 6.74 11.94 -1.01
N LYS A 17 5.41 11.85 -0.90
CA LYS A 17 4.63 12.32 0.25
C LYS A 17 3.55 11.29 0.59
N PRO A 18 3.00 11.35 1.83
CA PRO A 18 1.84 10.56 2.19
C PRO A 18 0.69 10.80 1.22
N VAL A 19 0.09 9.72 0.75
CA VAL A 19 -1.01 9.75 -0.21
C VAL A 19 -2.07 8.74 0.18
N THR A 20 -3.33 9.13 0.01
CA THR A 20 -4.49 8.26 0.26
C THR A 20 -5.18 8.00 -1.08
N VAL A 21 -5.42 6.72 -1.35
CA VAL A 21 -6.02 6.22 -2.59
C VAL A 21 -7.29 5.46 -2.25
N VAL A 22 -8.37 5.76 -2.98
CA VAL A 22 -9.61 4.96 -2.92
C VAL A 22 -9.43 3.72 -3.78
N VAL A 23 -9.57 2.53 -3.20
CA VAL A 23 -9.44 1.24 -3.89
C VAL A 23 -10.78 0.50 -3.81
N ALA A 24 -11.28 0.03 -4.95
CA ALA A 24 -12.49 -0.79 -4.99
C ALA A 24 -12.21 -2.20 -4.44
N ARG A 25 -13.13 -2.71 -3.62
CA ARG A 25 -13.14 -4.08 -3.14
C ARG A 25 -13.71 -5.03 -4.21
N PRO A 26 -13.38 -6.33 -4.15
CA PRO A 26 -14.02 -7.36 -4.95
C PRO A 26 -15.53 -7.39 -4.78
N ALA A 27 -16.26 -7.89 -5.78
CA ALA A 27 -17.71 -7.86 -5.75
C ALA A 27 -18.25 -8.69 -4.58
N LYS A 28 -19.31 -8.20 -3.92
CA LYS A 28 -19.94 -8.90 -2.77
C LYS A 28 -20.31 -10.36 -3.09
N LYS A 29 -20.73 -10.64 -4.33
CA LYS A 29 -21.03 -12.00 -4.78
C LYS A 29 -19.84 -12.95 -4.80
N GLU A 30 -18.63 -12.42 -4.96
CA GLU A 30 -17.38 -13.20 -4.92
C GLU A 30 -16.98 -13.41 -3.45
N ARG A 31 -17.07 -12.36 -2.61
CA ARG A 31 -16.83 -12.44 -1.16
C ARG A 31 -17.75 -13.42 -0.41
N ASP A 32 -19.04 -13.46 -0.78
CA ASP A 32 -20.03 -14.33 -0.12
C ASP A 32 -19.96 -15.81 -0.58
N GLN A 33 -19.24 -16.12 -1.66
CA GLN A 33 -19.16 -17.49 -2.20
C GLN A 33 -18.09 -18.34 -1.51
N GLU A 34 -17.07 -17.71 -0.96
CA GLU A 34 -15.85 -18.35 -0.49
C GLU A 34 -15.48 -17.79 0.90
N GLU A 35 -16.20 -18.23 1.94
CA GLU A 35 -15.99 -17.85 3.36
C GLU A 35 -14.57 -18.16 3.90
N GLU A 36 -13.73 -18.85 3.13
CA GLU A 36 -12.34 -19.20 3.49
C GLU A 36 -11.28 -18.40 2.70
N GLU A 37 -11.67 -17.52 1.77
CA GLU A 37 -10.71 -16.78 0.93
C GLU A 37 -10.21 -15.48 1.57
N GLU A 38 -8.95 -15.13 1.28
CA GLU A 38 -8.28 -13.97 1.84
C GLU A 38 -8.38 -12.77 0.89
N GLU A 39 -8.91 -11.64 1.37
CA GLU A 39 -8.81 -10.37 0.67
C GLU A 39 -7.35 -9.89 0.77
N VAL A 40 -6.66 -9.81 -0.38
CA VAL A 40 -5.25 -9.41 -0.47
C VAL A 40 -5.13 -8.07 -1.18
N LEU A 41 -4.57 -7.08 -0.48
CA LEU A 41 -4.13 -5.81 -1.08
C LEU A 41 -2.83 -6.02 -1.86
N VAL A 42 -2.88 -5.76 -3.17
CA VAL A 42 -1.74 -5.87 -4.07
C VAL A 42 -1.30 -4.50 -4.55
N ILE A 43 -0.06 -4.13 -4.23
CA ILE A 43 0.62 -2.94 -4.78
C ILE A 43 1.54 -3.40 -5.90
N GLU A 44 1.21 -3.01 -7.13
CA GLU A 44 1.88 -3.46 -8.35
C GLU A 44 2.89 -2.45 -8.90
N GLY A 45 3.92 -3.00 -9.55
CA GLY A 45 4.95 -2.23 -10.26
C GLY A 45 5.66 -1.22 -9.38
N ILE A 46 6.03 -1.64 -8.17
CA ILE A 46 6.91 -0.89 -7.28
C ILE A 46 8.28 -0.83 -7.94
N GLU A 47 8.63 0.35 -8.44
CA GLU A 47 9.91 0.67 -9.05
C GLU A 47 10.78 1.47 -8.09
N ILE A 48 11.93 0.91 -7.72
CA ILE A 48 12.88 1.50 -6.77
C ILE A 48 14.30 1.33 -7.25
N LYS A 49 15.20 2.19 -6.77
CA LYS A 49 16.64 1.93 -6.91
C LYS A 49 17.11 0.91 -5.88
N ARG A 50 17.89 -0.06 -6.35
CA ARG A 50 18.37 -1.18 -5.53
C ARG A 50 19.33 -0.76 -4.42
N ASP A 51 20.13 0.27 -4.66
CA ASP A 51 21.16 0.79 -3.76
C ASP A 51 20.61 1.81 -2.75
N GLU A 52 19.32 2.14 -2.84
CA GLU A 52 18.64 3.04 -1.91
C GLU A 52 17.84 2.25 -0.87
N PHE A 53 17.86 2.75 0.36
CA PHE A 53 16.99 2.21 1.40
C PHE A 53 15.60 2.79 1.18
N VAL A 54 14.62 1.92 0.98
CA VAL A 54 13.23 2.34 0.75
C VAL A 54 12.39 1.74 1.85
N LYS A 55 11.62 2.59 2.53
CA LYS A 55 10.55 2.13 3.42
C LYS A 55 9.30 2.98 3.23
N PHE A 56 8.17 2.32 3.07
CA PHE A 56 6.87 2.96 3.23
C PHE A 56 5.92 2.03 3.98
N ASP A 57 5.04 2.64 4.76
CA ASP A 57 4.02 1.95 5.53
C ASP A 57 2.67 2.07 4.80
N VAL A 58 1.83 1.06 4.99
CA VAL A 58 0.51 0.95 4.37
C VAL A 58 -0.53 0.90 5.49
N PHE A 59 -1.52 1.79 5.39
CA PHE A 59 -2.65 1.84 6.30
C PHE A 59 -3.96 1.74 5.54
N ILE A 60 -5.01 1.20 6.18
CA ILE A 60 -6.35 1.04 5.62
C ILE A 60 -7.33 1.82 6.48
N ASN A 61 -8.14 2.68 5.84
CA ASN A 61 -9.13 3.54 6.49
C ASN A 61 -8.58 4.43 7.63
N ASP A 62 -7.30 4.82 7.55
CA ASP A 62 -6.70 5.78 8.50
C ASP A 62 -7.25 7.20 8.25
N GLU A 63 -8.16 7.64 9.13
CA GLU A 63 -8.79 8.97 9.10
C GLU A 63 -7.83 10.09 9.52
N ASP A 64 -6.68 9.76 10.12
CA ASP A 64 -5.76 10.77 10.63
C ASP A 64 -5.09 11.56 9.49
N GLU A 65 -5.39 12.86 9.41
CA GLU A 65 -4.77 13.79 8.45
C GLU A 65 -3.28 14.05 8.73
N MET A 66 -2.78 13.68 9.92
CA MET A 66 -1.41 13.97 10.35
C MET A 66 -0.47 12.78 10.11
N PRO A 67 0.46 12.83 9.13
CA PRO A 67 1.47 11.79 8.94
C PRO A 67 2.58 11.81 10.03
N ALA A 68 2.61 12.85 10.86
CA ALA A 68 3.70 13.17 11.78
C ALA A 68 3.48 12.68 13.22
N SER A 69 2.26 12.31 13.60
CA SER A 69 1.95 11.88 14.97
C SER A 69 1.89 10.35 15.03
N GLY A 70 3.04 9.69 15.09
CA GLY A 70 3.15 8.36 15.68
C GLY A 70 2.33 7.22 15.05
N GLY A 71 2.05 7.24 13.74
CA GLY A 71 1.43 6.09 13.08
C GLY A 71 2.39 4.92 13.01
N GLY A 72 2.47 4.09 14.05
CA GLY A 72 3.25 2.87 14.09
C GLY A 72 2.39 1.61 13.84
N PRO A 73 2.97 0.41 13.97
CA PRO A 73 2.23 -0.86 13.96
C PRO A 73 1.27 -1.02 15.16
N GLU A 74 1.23 -0.03 16.05
CA GLU A 74 0.31 0.05 17.19
C GLU A 74 -1.11 0.49 16.79
N LYS A 75 -1.29 0.97 15.56
CA LYS A 75 -2.58 1.34 14.99
C LYS A 75 -3.31 0.11 14.43
N ALA A 76 -4.62 0.03 14.67
CA ALA A 76 -5.47 -1.02 14.10
C ALA A 76 -5.54 -0.95 12.57
N GLU A 77 -5.34 0.25 12.02
CA GLU A 77 -5.37 0.53 10.58
C GLU A 77 -4.10 0.09 9.86
N PHE A 78 -3.05 -0.34 10.57
CA PHE A 78 -1.77 -0.69 9.96
C PHE A 78 -1.82 -2.06 9.26
N ALA A 79 -1.69 -2.06 7.93
CA ALA A 79 -1.72 -3.27 7.11
C ALA A 79 -0.33 -3.88 6.89
N GLY A 80 0.73 -3.05 6.87
CA GLY A 80 2.09 -3.55 6.68
C GLY A 80 3.08 -2.50 6.20
N SER A 81 4.31 -2.95 5.91
CA SER A 81 5.37 -2.10 5.37
C SER A 81 6.06 -2.77 4.19
N PHE A 82 6.42 -1.98 3.20
CA PHE A 82 7.43 -2.36 2.21
C PHE A 82 8.80 -1.89 2.68
N VAL A 83 9.81 -2.77 2.57
CA VAL A 83 11.20 -2.42 2.90
C VAL A 83 12.14 -2.98 1.83
N ASN A 84 12.96 -2.09 1.25
CA ASN A 84 14.15 -2.46 0.49
C ASN A 84 15.40 -2.09 1.27
N VAL A 85 16.28 -3.07 1.45
CA VAL A 85 17.61 -2.85 2.02
C VAL A 85 18.62 -2.73 0.88
N PRO A 86 19.49 -1.70 0.89
CA PRO A 86 20.54 -1.55 -0.12
C PRO A 86 21.39 -2.80 -0.24
N HIS A 87 21.52 -3.33 -1.45
CA HIS A 87 22.35 -4.50 -1.71
C HIS A 87 23.07 -4.43 -3.06
N LYS A 88 24.33 -4.86 -3.09
CA LYS A 88 25.12 -4.96 -4.33
C LYS A 88 24.85 -6.30 -5.00
N GLN A 89 24.42 -6.28 -6.27
CA GLN A 89 24.45 -7.47 -7.12
C GLN A 89 25.80 -7.54 -7.84
N ARG A 90 26.37 -8.73 -8.01
CA ARG A 90 27.58 -8.90 -8.85
C ARG A 90 27.23 -8.58 -10.31
N ASP A 91 28.12 -7.84 -10.96
CA ASP A 91 28.00 -7.34 -12.33
C ASP A 91 27.54 -8.45 -13.30
N GLY A 92 26.31 -8.31 -13.76
CA GLY A 92 25.64 -9.26 -14.63
C GLY A 92 24.41 -8.61 -15.27
N GLY A 93 24.56 -7.40 -15.82
CA GLY A 93 23.59 -6.76 -16.72
C GLY A 93 22.25 -6.31 -16.15
N GLY A 94 21.92 -6.59 -14.88
CA GLY A 94 20.69 -6.14 -14.24
C GLY A 94 20.76 -4.66 -13.86
N GLY A 95 19.85 -3.83 -14.39
CA GLY A 95 19.81 -2.40 -14.13
C GLY A 95 19.71 -2.03 -12.63
N MET A 96 20.00 -0.77 -12.31
CA MET A 96 19.91 -0.23 -10.93
C MET A 96 18.48 -0.19 -10.39
N VAL A 97 17.47 -0.38 -11.24
CA VAL A 97 16.04 -0.33 -10.89
C VAL A 97 15.49 -1.73 -10.69
N ILE A 98 14.84 -1.95 -9.55
CA ILE A 98 14.08 -3.16 -9.24
C ILE A 98 12.59 -2.88 -9.50
N LYS A 99 11.93 -3.80 -10.19
CA LYS A 99 10.47 -3.88 -10.27
C LYS A 99 9.99 -5.00 -9.35
N THR A 100 9.12 -4.69 -8.41
CA THR A 100 8.55 -5.65 -7.46
C THR A 100 7.07 -5.37 -7.21
N ARG A 101 6.44 -6.23 -6.40
CA ARG A 101 5.07 -6.06 -5.93
C ARG A 101 5.00 -6.36 -4.43
N LEU A 102 4.09 -5.72 -3.72
CA LEU A 102 3.76 -6.03 -2.33
C LEU A 102 2.37 -6.67 -2.30
N ARG A 103 2.20 -7.67 -1.44
CA ARG A 103 0.93 -8.33 -1.16
C ARG A 103 0.73 -8.34 0.35
N LEU A 104 -0.44 -7.90 0.80
CA LEU A 104 -0.81 -7.84 2.21
C LEU A 104 -2.20 -8.47 2.35
N GLY A 105 -2.33 -9.50 3.19
CA GLY A 105 -3.63 -10.02 3.60
C GLY A 105 -4.31 -9.01 4.51
N ILE A 106 -5.56 -8.65 4.19
CA ILE A 106 -6.30 -7.58 4.86
C ILE A 106 -7.65 -8.03 5.43
N SER A 107 -8.06 -9.29 5.25
CA SER A 107 -9.35 -9.80 5.77
C SER A 107 -9.53 -9.55 7.27
N GLU A 108 -8.57 -10.00 8.09
CA GLU A 108 -8.64 -9.80 9.55
C GLU A 108 -8.64 -8.32 9.95
N LEU A 109 -7.94 -7.49 9.16
CA LEU A 109 -7.87 -6.06 9.39
C LEU A 109 -9.21 -5.39 9.07
N LEU A 110 -9.84 -5.74 7.95
CA LEU A 110 -11.14 -5.20 7.56
C LEU A 110 -12.23 -5.58 8.56
N GLU A 111 -12.21 -6.81 9.07
CA GLU A 111 -13.13 -7.26 10.13
C GLU A 111 -12.90 -6.45 11.42
N GLY A 112 -11.65 -6.26 11.82
CA GLY A 112 -11.28 -5.48 13.01
C GLY A 112 -11.60 -3.98 12.92
N LEU A 113 -11.68 -3.42 11.71
CA LEU A 113 -12.11 -2.04 11.45
C LEU A 113 -13.63 -1.90 11.25
N GLU A 114 -14.39 -2.98 11.45
CA GLU A 114 -15.85 -3.03 11.25
C GLU A 114 -16.28 -2.55 9.85
N VAL A 115 -15.43 -2.79 8.83
CA VAL A 115 -15.76 -2.49 7.43
C VAL A 115 -16.81 -3.48 6.96
N GLY A 116 -18.00 -2.99 6.64
CA GLY A 116 -19.15 -3.82 6.33
C GLY A 116 -19.05 -4.48 4.96
N ASP A 117 -19.89 -5.48 4.72
CA ASP A 117 -19.97 -6.15 3.42
C ASP A 117 -20.47 -5.23 2.31
N ASP A 118 -21.24 -4.20 2.67
CA ASP A 118 -21.79 -3.21 1.75
C ASP A 118 -20.78 -2.10 1.38
N ASP A 119 -19.62 -2.05 2.04
CA ASP A 119 -18.56 -1.11 1.68
C ASP A 119 -17.85 -1.58 0.39
N GLU A 120 -18.09 -0.86 -0.70
CA GLU A 120 -17.52 -1.15 -2.03
C GLU A 120 -16.08 -0.64 -2.19
N HIS A 121 -15.61 0.22 -1.29
CA HIS A 121 -14.31 0.87 -1.38
C HIS A 121 -13.61 0.95 -0.02
N VAL A 122 -12.28 0.95 -0.06
CA VAL A 122 -11.43 1.21 1.12
C VAL A 122 -10.41 2.29 0.80
N LEU A 123 -10.02 3.05 1.83
CA LEU A 123 -8.98 4.07 1.73
C LEU A 123 -7.63 3.45 2.07
N VAL A 124 -6.76 3.33 1.06
CA VAL A 124 -5.39 2.86 1.26
C VAL A 124 -4.47 4.07 1.36
N LYS A 125 -3.83 4.24 2.51
CA LYS A 125 -2.88 5.31 2.77
C LYS A 125 -1.45 4.77 2.73
N LEU A 126 -0.65 5.33 1.85
CA LEU A 126 0.77 5.00 1.70
C LEU A 126 1.61 6.12 2.32
N VAL A 127 2.46 5.78 3.28
CA VAL A 127 3.28 6.74 4.03
C VAL A 127 4.75 6.44 3.81
N PRO A 128 5.47 7.23 2.98
CA PRO A 128 6.93 7.09 2.86
C PRO A 128 7.59 7.45 4.19
N ARG A 129 8.56 6.63 4.61
CA ARG A 129 9.34 6.81 5.86
C ARG A 129 10.78 7.25 5.62
N CYS A 130 11.14 7.45 4.36
CA CYS A 130 12.47 7.86 3.96
C CYS A 130 12.34 9.15 3.17
N ASP A 131 13.14 10.15 3.54
CA ASP A 131 13.28 11.38 2.78
C ASP A 131 14.04 11.09 1.47
N ASP A 132 13.68 11.81 0.39
CA ASP A 132 14.36 11.78 -0.92
C ASP A 132 14.43 10.43 -1.64
N VAL A 133 13.45 9.53 -1.42
CA VAL A 133 13.40 8.24 -2.12
C VAL A 133 12.42 8.28 -3.31
N HIS A 134 12.89 7.83 -4.47
CA HIS A 134 12.06 7.70 -5.66
C HIS A 134 11.43 6.31 -5.73
N VAL A 135 10.18 6.21 -5.26
CA VAL A 135 9.34 5.03 -5.44
C VAL A 135 8.26 5.35 -6.45
N THR A 136 8.17 4.58 -7.52
CA THR A 136 7.04 4.65 -8.46
C THR A 136 6.15 3.44 -8.27
N ILE A 137 4.83 3.65 -8.23
CA ILE A 137 3.82 2.60 -8.11
C ILE A 137 2.94 2.66 -9.36
N THR A 138 2.68 1.52 -10.00
CA THR A 138 1.89 1.46 -11.23
C THR A 138 0.45 1.05 -11.01
N GLY A 139 0.10 0.49 -9.86
CA GLY A 139 -1.27 0.09 -9.56
C GLY A 139 -1.44 -0.34 -8.12
N ILE A 140 -2.67 -0.21 -7.61
CA ILE A 140 -3.11 -0.74 -6.34
C ILE A 140 -4.48 -1.37 -6.57
N LYS A 141 -4.67 -2.61 -6.11
CA LYS A 141 -5.92 -3.36 -6.25
C LYS A 141 -6.10 -4.31 -5.07
N ILE A 142 -7.33 -4.78 -4.87
CA ILE A 142 -7.65 -5.85 -3.93
C ILE A 142 -8.12 -7.03 -4.76
N GLU A 143 -7.55 -8.20 -4.50
CA GLU A 143 -7.90 -9.47 -5.13
C GLU A 143 -8.28 -10.46 -4.04
N ILE A 144 -9.07 -11.47 -4.40
CA ILE A 144 -9.38 -12.59 -3.53
C ILE A 144 -8.40 -13.73 -3.87
N GLU A 145 -7.66 -14.26 -2.89
CA GLU A 145 -6.71 -15.39 -3.05
C GLU A 145 -7.02 -16.56 -2.08
#